data_AF-A0A5E4IRU5-F1
#
_entry.id   AF-A0A5E4IRU5-F1
#
_cell.length_a   1.000
_cell.length_b   1.000
_cell.length_c   1.000
_cell.angle_alpha   90.00
_cell.angle_beta   90.00
_cell.angle_gamma   90.00
#
_symmetry.space_group_name_H-M   'P 1'
#
loop_
_entity.id
_entity.type
_entity.pdbx_description
1 polymer ?
#
loop_
_entity_poly.entity_id
_entity_poly.type
_entity_poly.pdbx_seq_one_letter_code
_entity_poly.pdbx_strand_id
1 'polypeptide(L)'
;MVVCEKCGRQTRRDKAVFLEKAIFVNPLERKDVIQGEPYAPRVTREVAYCPSCGKHGRIYEKKARMNARNREREQFRQSLGMGQSRRPTHRPQHMGQQFGTVQKPAEKPAEAPVAETPKTEETPTAPE
;
A
#
# COMPACT_ATOMS: atom_id res chain seq x y z
N MET A 1 7.45 1.27 8.27
CA MET A 1 8.81 1.37 7.66
C MET A 1 8.83 0.60 6.34
N VAL A 2 9.72 0.94 5.41
CA VAL A 2 9.97 0.20 4.15
C VAL A 2 11.46 -0.06 3.97
N VAL A 3 11.79 -1.20 3.36
CA VAL A 3 13.18 -1.64 3.14
C VAL A 3 13.62 -1.26 1.72
N CYS A 4 14.76 -0.61 1.59
CA CYS A 4 15.35 -0.29 0.28
C CYS A 4 15.79 -1.57 -0.44
N GLU A 5 15.39 -1.78 -1.70
CA GLU A 5 15.77 -2.97 -2.49
C GLU A 5 17.29 -3.05 -2.74
N LYS A 6 17.99 -1.91 -2.87
CA LYS A 6 19.43 -1.91 -3.20
C LYS A 6 20.36 -2.12 -2.01
N CYS A 7 20.10 -1.43 -0.90
CA CYS A 7 21.02 -1.41 0.25
C CYS A 7 20.43 -2.04 1.52
N GLY A 8 19.17 -2.51 1.48
CA GLY A 8 18.51 -3.10 2.64
C GLY A 8 18.20 -2.12 3.78
N ARG A 9 18.54 -0.83 3.65
CA ARG A 9 18.28 0.17 4.70
C ARG A 9 16.78 0.37 4.89
N GLN A 10 16.35 0.39 6.15
CA GLN A 10 14.99 0.78 6.50
C GLN A 10 14.80 2.30 6.41
N THR A 11 13.75 2.72 5.73
CA THR A 11 13.38 4.11 5.56
C THR A 11 11.91 4.33 5.84
N ARG A 12 11.56 5.55 6.25
CA ARG A 12 10.15 5.96 6.39
C ARG A 12 9.50 6.02 5.01
N ARG A 13 8.22 5.63 4.93
CA ARG A 13 7.46 5.59 3.67
C ARG A 13 7.43 6.96 2.98
N ASP A 14 7.23 8.02 3.76
CA ASP A 14 7.14 9.40 3.27
C ASP A 14 8.41 9.89 2.56
N LYS A 15 9.58 9.33 2.92
CA LYS A 15 10.88 9.69 2.35
C LYS A 15 11.39 8.68 1.32
N ALA A 16 10.69 7.56 1.15
CA ALA A 16 11.09 6.52 0.23
C ALA A 16 10.64 6.87 -1.20
N VAL A 17 11.48 6.50 -2.16
CA VAL A 17 11.14 6.65 -3.58
C VAL A 17 10.59 5.32 -4.06
N PHE A 18 9.30 5.31 -4.38
CA PHE A 18 8.64 4.16 -4.99
C PHE A 18 8.77 4.22 -6.51
N LEU A 19 9.19 3.11 -7.12
CA LEU A 19 9.26 2.94 -8.56
C LEU A 19 8.60 1.61 -8.95
N GLU A 20 7.72 1.65 -9.95
CA GLU A 20 7.15 0.45 -10.53
C GLU A 20 8.16 -0.22 -11.47
N LYS A 21 8.45 -1.49 -11.21
CA LYS A 21 9.35 -2.32 -12.01
C LYS A 21 8.51 -3.40 -12.69
N ALA A 22 8.53 -3.40 -14.02
CA ALA A 22 7.95 -4.49 -14.79
C ALA A 22 8.86 -5.71 -14.68
N ILE A 23 8.31 -6.80 -14.14
CA ILE A 23 8.93 -8.11 -14.08
C ILE A 23 8.32 -8.92 -15.23
N PHE A 24 9.18 -9.25 -16.18
CA PHE A 24 8.88 -10.24 -17.20
C PHE A 24 9.22 -11.59 -16.60
N VAL A 25 8.19 -12.36 -16.25
CA VAL A 25 8.39 -13.73 -15.75
C VAL A 25 8.04 -14.66 -16.89
N ASN A 26 8.90 -15.65 -17.12
CA ASN A 26 8.69 -16.68 -18.11
C ASN A 26 7.34 -17.39 -17.82
N PRO A 27 6.43 -17.52 -18.80
CA PRO A 27 5.12 -18.15 -18.59
C PRO A 27 5.16 -19.53 -17.92
N LEU A 28 6.23 -20.30 -18.14
CA LEU A 28 6.41 -21.65 -17.57
C LEU A 28 6.66 -21.67 -16.06
N GLU A 29 7.17 -20.57 -15.49
CA GLU A 29 7.56 -20.51 -14.06
C GLU A 29 6.45 -19.95 -13.17
N ARG A 30 5.37 -19.43 -13.75
CA ARG A 30 4.25 -18.88 -12.99
C ARG A 30 3.27 -19.98 -12.59
N LYS A 31 3.22 -20.27 -11.29
CA LYS A 31 2.19 -21.14 -10.68
C LYS A 31 0.80 -20.47 -10.63
N ASP A 32 0.72 -19.18 -10.95
CA ASP A 32 -0.50 -18.37 -10.90
C ASP A 32 -1.28 -18.35 -12.23
N VAL A 33 -0.91 -19.17 -13.22
CA VAL A 33 -1.66 -19.28 -14.49
C VAL A 33 -2.93 -20.09 -14.24
N ILE A 34 -4.02 -19.39 -13.92
CA ILE A 34 -5.36 -19.97 -13.89
C ILE A 34 -5.73 -20.33 -15.34
N GLN A 35 -6.01 -21.61 -15.59
CA GLN A 35 -6.44 -22.08 -16.91
C GLN A 35 -7.74 -21.34 -17.30
N GLY A 36 -7.66 -20.50 -18.35
CA GLY A 36 -8.81 -19.77 -18.88
C GLY A 36 -8.72 -18.23 -18.82
N GLU A 37 -7.78 -17.66 -18.06
CA GLU A 37 -7.54 -16.22 -18.09
C GLU A 37 -6.51 -15.81 -19.16
N PRO A 38 -6.68 -14.64 -19.81
CA PRO A 38 -5.71 -14.14 -20.78
C PRO A 38 -4.37 -13.85 -20.08
N TYR A 39 -3.31 -14.49 -20.56
CA TYR A 39 -1.95 -14.32 -20.04
C TYR A 39 -1.52 -12.85 -20.10
N ALA A 40 -1.24 -12.26 -18.93
CA ALA A 40 -0.63 -10.94 -18.82
C ALA A 40 0.91 -11.09 -18.87
N PRO A 41 1.59 -10.67 -19.95
CA PRO A 41 3.04 -10.87 -20.10
C PRO A 41 3.89 -10.02 -19.14
N ARG A 42 3.26 -9.07 -18.43
CA ARG A 42 3.95 -8.11 -17.59
C ARG A 42 3.26 -8.04 -16.24
N VAL A 43 4.03 -8.29 -15.18
CA VAL A 43 3.60 -7.96 -13.82
C VAL A 43 4.43 -6.80 -13.31
N THR A 44 3.76 -5.75 -12.88
CA THR A 44 4.39 -4.59 -12.28
C THR A 44 4.47 -4.80 -10.77
N ARG A 45 5.68 -4.69 -10.22
CA ARG A 45 5.92 -4.68 -8.77
C ARG A 45 6.37 -3.31 -8.35
N GLU A 46 5.79 -2.79 -7.27
CA GLU A 46 6.27 -1.55 -6.65
C GLU A 46 7.50 -1.84 -5.79
N VAL A 47 8.56 -1.06 -6.00
CA VAL A 47 9.83 -1.20 -5.30
C VAL A 47 10.20 0.11 -4.60
N ALA A 48 10.62 0.02 -3.34
CA ALA A 48 11.06 1.16 -2.55
C ALA A 48 12.59 1.32 -2.55
N TYR A 49 13.05 2.56 -2.67
CA TYR A 49 14.45 2.94 -2.53
C TYR A 49 14.64 4.04 -1.48
N CYS A 50 15.78 4.02 -0.79
CA CYS A 50 16.18 5.11 0.10
C CYS A 50 16.65 6.34 -0.71
N PRO A 51 16.65 7.56 -0.13
CA PRO A 51 17.04 8.78 -0.83
C PRO A 51 18.45 8.73 -1.44
N SER A 52 19.40 8.12 -0.73
CA SER A 52 20.79 7.94 -1.18
C SER A 52 20.86 7.08 -2.44
N CYS A 53 20.28 5.88 -2.40
CA CYS A 53 20.23 4.98 -3.56
C CYS A 53 19.41 5.59 -4.72
N GLY A 54 18.40 6.40 -4.40
CA GLY A 54 17.62 7.16 -5.36
C GLY A 54 18.49 8.13 -6.18
N LYS A 55 19.39 8.87 -5.51
CA LYS A 55 20.33 9.81 -6.14
C LYS A 55 21.40 9.07 -6.96
N HIS A 56 22.10 8.10 -6.36
CA HIS A 56 23.17 7.37 -7.05
C HIS A 56 22.66 6.57 -8.25
N GLY A 57 21.48 5.96 -8.12
CA GLY A 57 20.87 5.17 -9.19
C GLY A 57 20.08 5.98 -10.22
N ARG A 58 20.11 7.32 -10.16
CA ARG A 58 19.30 8.23 -11.00
C ARG A 58 17.82 7.82 -11.06
N ILE A 59 17.28 7.35 -9.94
CA ILE A 59 15.93 6.81 -9.85
C ILE A 59 14.90 7.93 -9.96
N TYR A 60 15.24 9.13 -9.48
CA TYR A 60 14.42 10.34 -9.63
C TYR A 60 14.21 10.70 -11.11
N GLU A 61 15.29 10.73 -11.91
CA GLU A 61 15.21 10.98 -13.35
C GLU A 61 14.41 9.89 -14.06
N LYS A 62 14.62 8.62 -13.68
CA LYS A 62 13.87 7.49 -14.23
C LYS A 62 12.37 7.60 -13.93
N LYS A 63 12.00 7.97 -12.70
CA LYS A 63 10.60 8.16 -12.30
C LYS A 63 9.97 9.34 -13.03
N ALA A 64 10.69 10.46 -13.16
CA ALA A 64 10.22 11.61 -13.94
C ALA A 64 9.94 11.25 -15.41
N ARG A 65 10.86 10.53 -16.07
CA ARG A 65 10.69 10.04 -17.45
C ARG A 65 9.55 9.03 -17.58
N MET A 66 9.34 8.19 -16.57
CA MET A 66 8.22 7.25 -16.54
C MET A 66 6.88 7.99 -16.43
N ASN A 67 6.78 8.96 -15.53
CA ASN A 67 5.59 9.77 -15.36
C ASN A 67 5.25 10.60 -16.61
N ALA A 68 6.26 11.15 -17.29
CA ALA A 68 6.07 11.86 -18.56
C ALA A 68 5.43 10.95 -19.62
N ARG A 69 5.99 9.75 -19.83
CA ARG A 69 5.42 8.77 -20.78
C ARG A 69 4.02 8.30 -20.39
N ASN A 70 3.75 8.14 -19.09
CA ASN A 70 2.42 7.77 -18.63
C ASN A 70 1.42 8.89 -18.89
N ARG A 71 1.81 10.15 -18.65
CA ARG A 71 1.01 11.34 -18.95
C ARG A 71 0.70 11.46 -20.44
N GLU A 72 1.70 11.27 -21.31
CA GLU A 72 1.50 11.26 -22.76
C GLU A 72 0.53 10.16 -23.21
N ARG A 73 0.68 8.94 -22.66
CA ARG A 73 -0.25 7.83 -22.95
C ARG A 73 -1.67 8.12 -22.49
N GLU A 74 -1.81 8.77 -21.34
CA GLU A 74 -3.11 9.16 -20.81
C GLU A 74 -3.75 10.25 -21.68
N GLN A 75 -2.98 11.27 -22.08
CA GLN A 75 -3.43 12.31 -22.99
C GLN A 75 -3.85 11.73 -24.36
N PHE A 76 -3.07 10.82 -24.92
CA PHE A 76 -3.39 10.15 -26.18
C PHE A 76 -4.66 9.29 -26.07
N ARG A 77 -4.86 8.60 -24.94
CA ARG A 77 -6.10 7.87 -24.67
C ARG A 77 -7.31 8.79 -24.55
N GLN A 78 -7.14 9.97 -23.94
CA GLN A 78 -8.19 10.98 -23.85
C GLN A 78 -8.52 11.56 -25.24
N SER A 79 -7.51 11.83 -26.09
CA SER A 79 -7.73 12.36 -27.44
C SER A 79 -8.46 11.38 -28.37
N LEU A 80 -8.29 10.07 -28.17
CA LEU A 80 -8.99 9.04 -28.94
C LEU A 80 -10.46 8.85 -28.53
N GLY A 81 -11.00 9.69 -27.63
CA GLY A 81 -12.39 9.55 -27.16
C GLY A 81 -12.66 8.28 -26.34
N MET A 82 -11.64 7.44 -26.11
CA MET A 82 -11.69 6.31 -25.17
C MET A 82 -11.45 6.78 -23.72
N GLY A 83 -11.81 8.03 -23.43
CA GLY A 83 -11.76 8.62 -22.10
C GLY A 83 -12.90 8.09 -21.26
N GLN A 84 -12.57 7.16 -20.37
CA GLN A 84 -13.36 6.75 -19.21
C GLN A 84 -14.86 6.59 -19.52
N SER A 85 -15.25 5.42 -20.03
CA SER A 85 -16.57 4.90 -19.66
C SER A 85 -16.53 4.75 -18.14
N ARG A 86 -16.91 5.82 -17.44
CA ARG A 86 -17.33 5.79 -16.05
C ARG A 86 -18.44 4.76 -16.05
N ARG A 87 -18.14 3.52 -15.66
CA ARG A 87 -19.19 2.57 -15.30
C ARG A 87 -20.08 3.36 -14.33
N PRO A 88 -21.35 3.61 -14.66
CA PRO A 88 -22.21 4.27 -13.70
C PRO A 88 -22.26 3.35 -12.50
N THR A 89 -21.65 3.77 -11.39
CA THR A 89 -21.92 3.22 -10.07
C THR A 89 -23.34 3.64 -9.68
N HIS A 90 -24.33 3.24 -10.46
CA HIS A 90 -25.71 3.21 -10.00
C HIS A 90 -25.81 1.97 -9.13
N ARG A 91 -25.31 2.09 -7.90
CA ARG A 91 -25.67 1.19 -6.81
C ARG A 91 -27.18 1.39 -6.62
N PRO A 92 -28.03 0.38 -6.86
CA PRO A 92 -29.46 0.54 -6.65
C PRO A 92 -29.69 0.89 -5.17
N GLN A 93 -30.32 2.04 -4.95
CA GLN A 93 -30.85 2.45 -3.66
C GLN A 93 -31.89 1.42 -3.22
N HIS A 94 -31.58 0.75 -2.11
CA HIS A 94 -32.51 0.45 -1.02
C HIS A 94 -34.02 0.53 -1.35
N MET A 95 -34.59 -0.61 -1.77
CA MET A 95 -35.91 -1.05 -1.28
C MET A 95 -35.59 -2.09 -0.20
N GLY A 96 -35.82 -1.85 1.09
CA GLY A 96 -37.14 -1.62 1.65
C GLY A 96 -37.69 -2.96 2.14
N GLN A 97 -37.30 -3.40 3.34
CA GLN A 97 -38.15 -4.24 4.20
C GLN A 97 -37.70 -4.12 5.66
N GLN A 98 -38.54 -3.39 6.40
CA GLN A 98 -38.62 -3.33 7.85
C GLN A 98 -39.09 -4.70 8.37
N PHE A 99 -38.57 -5.16 9.51
CA PHE A 99 -39.12 -6.05 10.56
C PHE A 99 -37.89 -6.57 11.34
N GLY A 100 -37.76 -6.54 12.66
CA GLY A 100 -38.60 -6.03 13.72
C GLY A 100 -37.74 -5.83 14.98
N THR A 101 -38.28 -5.06 15.90
CA THR A 101 -37.72 -4.75 17.21
C THR A 101 -37.83 -5.93 18.17
N VAL A 102 -36.75 -6.30 18.85
CA VAL A 102 -36.82 -6.90 20.20
C VAL A 102 -35.80 -6.18 21.09
N GLN A 103 -36.33 -5.63 22.18
CA GLN A 103 -35.63 -4.86 23.19
C GLN A 103 -34.84 -5.76 24.17
N LYS A 104 -33.77 -5.19 24.72
CA LYS A 104 -32.85 -5.68 25.78
C LYS A 104 -33.56 -6.04 27.11
N PRO A 105 -32.90 -6.77 28.04
CA PRO A 105 -32.04 -6.15 29.09
C PRO A 105 -30.72 -6.95 29.30
N ALA A 106 -29.54 -6.35 29.38
CA ALA A 106 -28.92 -5.62 30.51
C ALA A 106 -28.47 -6.52 31.68
N GLU A 107 -27.18 -6.86 31.72
CA GLU A 107 -26.43 -7.02 32.96
C GLU A 107 -25.05 -6.35 32.82
N LYS A 108 -24.65 -5.67 33.89
CA LYS A 108 -23.51 -4.75 34.05
C LYS A 108 -22.69 -5.24 35.26
N PRO A 109 -21.58 -4.59 35.62
CA PRO A 109 -20.21 -5.09 35.59
C PRO A 109 -19.70 -5.63 36.95
N ALA A 110 -18.57 -6.33 36.95
CA ALA A 110 -17.73 -6.49 38.14
C ALA A 110 -16.32 -5.96 37.84
N GLU A 111 -15.98 -4.88 38.54
CA GLU A 111 -14.64 -4.32 38.70
C GLU A 111 -13.70 -5.33 39.39
N ALA A 112 -12.43 -5.32 39.00
CA ALA A 112 -11.34 -5.54 39.94
C ALA A 112 -10.22 -4.53 39.62
N PRO A 113 -9.80 -3.70 40.59
CA PRO A 113 -8.79 -2.66 40.40
C PRO A 113 -7.38 -3.26 40.36
N VAL A 114 -6.59 -2.91 39.34
CA VAL A 114 -5.14 -3.13 39.34
C VAL A 114 -4.51 -1.94 40.04
N ALA A 115 -4.04 -2.19 41.27
CA ALA A 115 -3.33 -1.23 42.09
C ALA A 115 -1.89 -0.99 41.59
N GLU A 116 -1.43 0.21 41.92
CA GLU A 116 -0.14 0.85 41.67
C GLU A 116 1.09 -0.02 42.01
N THR A 117 2.22 0.12 41.33
CA THR A 117 3.27 1.05 41.79
C THR A 117 4.38 1.24 40.76
N PRO A 118 4.88 2.47 40.56
CA PRO A 118 6.16 2.74 39.92
C PRO A 118 7.30 2.75 40.98
N LYS A 119 8.42 2.09 40.70
CA LYS A 119 9.69 2.35 41.39
C LYS A 119 10.83 2.52 40.40
N THR A 120 11.20 3.78 40.27
CA THR A 120 12.51 4.31 39.94
C THR A 120 13.57 3.70 40.86
N GLU A 121 14.68 3.19 40.33
CA GLU A 121 15.97 3.24 41.00
C GLU A 121 17.04 3.59 39.95
N GLU A 122 17.52 4.82 40.08
CA GLU A 122 18.69 5.38 39.43
C GLU A 122 19.94 4.73 40.03
N THR A 123 20.90 4.36 39.18
CA THR A 123 22.25 3.96 39.61
C THR A 123 23.17 5.18 39.49
N PRO A 124 23.69 5.75 40.58
CA PRO A 124 24.77 6.71 40.49
C PRO A 124 26.11 6.01 40.26
N THR A 125 26.84 6.55 39.30
CA THR A 125 28.22 6.25 38.94
C THR A 125 29.15 6.63 40.09
N ALA A 126 30.03 5.72 40.51
CA ALA A 126 31.09 6.00 41.47
C ALA A 126 32.27 6.73 40.80
N PRO A 127 32.96 7.64 41.51
CA PRO A 127 34.22 8.23 41.05
C PRO A 127 35.43 7.50 41.66
N GLU A 128 36.40 7.14 40.82
CA GLU A 128 37.84 7.08 41.16
C GLU A 128 38.65 7.58 39.96
#